data_AF-I0H5M0-F1
#
_entry.id   AF-I0H5M0-F1
#
_cell.length_a   1.000
_cell.length_b   1.000
_cell.length_c   1.000
_cell.angle_alpha   90.00
_cell.angle_beta   90.00
_cell.angle_gamma   90.00
#
_symmetry.space_group_name_H-M   'P 1'
#
loop_
_entity.id
_entity.type
_entity.pdbx_description
1 polymer ?
#
loop_
_entity_poly.entity_id
_entity_poly.type
_entity_poly.pdbx_seq_one_letter_code
_entity_poly.pdbx_strand_id
1 'polypeptide(L)'
;MPHTPNFQRARSTQAKEERSAALLRAAVELATRSGVRAVTLTEIATAAGVHVSGVRRYFGSREEIYLRLAAQEWDSWASAVAEALAGRHDVPAVDLADLLSGTLAERPLFCDLLPHVPLTLEREVPQETVREFKLDALDAVTTLAGAITASTALTIEQVHDLIAAITALAGSLWQIAHPPQTLATLYEQDPRLAHAASDFTPRLARLVTALLTGLPTAG
;
A
#
# COMPACT_ATOMS: atom_id res chain seq x y z
N MET A 1 3.59 41.44 31.52
CA MET A 1 3.97 40.79 30.23
C MET A 1 3.06 39.59 30.01
N PRO A 2 2.20 39.54 28.98
CA PRO A 2 1.50 38.31 28.66
C PRO A 2 2.33 37.46 27.71
N HIS A 3 2.60 36.22 28.12
CA HIS A 3 3.16 35.17 27.28
C HIS A 3 2.11 34.76 26.23
N THR A 4 2.32 35.13 24.96
CA THR A 4 1.57 34.59 23.81
C THR A 4 2.37 33.66 22.87
N PRO A 5 3.28 32.77 23.33
CA PRO A 5 3.98 31.86 22.42
C PRO A 5 3.16 30.62 22.00
N ASN A 6 2.11 30.24 22.73
CA ASN A 6 1.44 28.94 22.52
C ASN A 6 0.43 28.93 21.35
N PHE A 7 -0.37 29.99 21.19
CA PHE A 7 -1.35 30.11 20.10
C PHE A 7 -0.72 30.25 18.71
N GLN A 8 0.42 30.97 18.60
CA GLN A 8 1.15 31.10 17.33
C GLN A 8 1.84 29.79 16.93
N ARG A 9 2.35 29.01 17.89
CA ARG A 9 2.92 27.68 17.63
C ARG A 9 1.86 26.68 17.15
N ALA A 10 0.70 26.62 17.79
CA ALA A 10 -0.39 25.74 17.39
C ALA A 10 -0.86 26.00 15.95
N ARG A 11 -1.07 27.26 15.56
CA ARG A 11 -1.43 27.63 14.18
C ARG A 11 -0.34 27.30 13.17
N SER A 12 0.93 27.42 13.55
CA SER A 12 2.06 27.08 12.69
C SER A 12 2.19 25.56 12.47
N THR A 13 1.93 24.76 13.50
CA THR A 13 1.94 23.29 13.39
C THR A 13 0.78 22.82 12.51
N GLN A 14 -0.43 23.34 12.74
CA GLN A 14 -1.61 23.02 11.93
C GLN A 14 -1.39 23.37 10.45
N ALA A 15 -0.87 24.57 10.15
CA ALA A 15 -0.56 24.96 8.78
C ALA A 15 0.51 24.06 8.12
N LYS A 16 1.43 23.49 8.93
CA LYS A 16 2.43 22.53 8.44
C LYS A 16 1.76 21.20 8.09
N GLU A 17 0.90 20.69 8.96
CA GLU A 17 0.14 19.44 8.76
C GLU A 17 -0.80 19.54 7.55
N GLU A 18 -1.56 20.63 7.43
CA GLU A 18 -2.43 20.91 6.28
C GLU A 18 -1.64 20.89 4.97
N ARG A 19 -0.40 21.40 4.99
CA ARG A 19 0.45 21.41 3.80
C ARG A 19 1.00 20.03 3.47
N SER A 20 1.46 19.27 4.45
CA SER A 20 1.87 17.87 4.24
C SER A 20 0.71 17.03 3.70
N ALA A 21 -0.50 17.22 4.23
CA ALA A 21 -1.70 16.55 3.74
C ALA A 21 -2.05 16.95 2.29
N ALA A 22 -1.84 18.21 1.89
CA ALA A 22 -2.02 18.63 0.50
C ALA A 22 -1.04 17.94 -0.46
N LEU A 23 0.22 17.79 -0.06
CA LEU A 23 1.24 17.09 -0.85
C LEU A 23 0.93 15.59 -1.00
N LEU A 24 0.52 14.94 0.09
CA LEU A 24 0.11 13.52 0.07
C LEU A 24 -1.10 13.32 -0.85
N ARG A 25 -2.15 14.14 -0.73
CA ARG A 25 -3.32 14.06 -1.61
C ARG A 25 -2.97 14.26 -3.08
N ALA A 26 -2.11 15.23 -3.40
CA ALA A 26 -1.64 15.44 -4.76
C ALA A 26 -0.87 14.22 -5.30
N ALA A 27 -0.02 13.60 -4.48
CA ALA A 27 0.73 12.41 -4.86
C ALA A 27 -0.19 11.19 -5.11
N VAL A 28 -1.24 11.02 -4.29
CA VAL A 28 -2.28 10.00 -4.49
C VAL A 28 -3.01 10.24 -5.81
N GLU A 29 -3.53 11.46 -6.03
CA GLU A 29 -4.28 11.80 -7.26
C GLU A 29 -3.46 11.53 -8.53
N LEU A 30 -2.19 11.92 -8.53
CA LEU A 30 -1.28 11.70 -9.66
C LEU A 30 -0.96 10.21 -9.84
N ALA A 31 -0.69 9.48 -8.75
CA ALA A 31 -0.37 8.05 -8.81
C ALA A 31 -1.57 7.22 -9.28
N THR A 32 -2.79 7.55 -8.84
CA THR A 32 -4.01 6.86 -9.32
C THR A 32 -4.22 7.03 -10.82
N ARG A 33 -3.79 8.15 -11.41
CA ARG A 33 -3.93 8.39 -12.86
C ARG A 33 -2.84 7.74 -13.70
N SER A 34 -1.60 7.82 -13.24
CA SER A 34 -0.42 7.55 -14.08
C SER A 34 0.48 6.42 -13.56
N GLY A 35 0.14 5.84 -12.40
CA GLY A 35 0.98 4.93 -11.64
C GLY A 35 2.08 5.65 -10.87
N VAL A 36 2.46 5.10 -9.71
CA VAL A 36 3.50 5.63 -8.81
C VAL A 36 4.80 5.87 -9.55
N ARG A 37 5.21 4.97 -10.45
CA ARG A 37 6.47 5.09 -11.20
C ARG A 37 6.57 6.35 -12.05
N ALA A 38 5.46 6.84 -12.61
CA ALA A 38 5.47 7.94 -13.57
C ALA A 38 5.49 9.34 -12.94
N VAL A 39 5.06 9.46 -11.68
CA VAL A 39 4.88 10.76 -11.02
C VAL A 39 6.22 11.36 -10.58
N THR A 40 6.40 12.66 -10.75
CA THR A 40 7.60 13.39 -10.29
C THR A 40 7.31 14.29 -9.09
N LEU A 41 8.36 14.64 -8.32
CA LEU A 41 8.24 15.60 -7.21
C LEU A 41 7.72 16.97 -7.66
N THR A 42 8.12 17.40 -8.86
CA THR A 42 7.69 18.68 -9.44
C THR A 42 6.19 18.67 -9.72
N GLU A 43 5.65 17.60 -10.31
CA GLU A 43 4.21 17.48 -10.56
C GLU A 43 3.41 17.47 -9.25
N ILE A 44 3.89 16.75 -8.23
CA ILE A 44 3.28 16.77 -6.89
C ILE A 44 3.26 18.19 -6.31
N ALA A 45 4.39 18.91 -6.40
CA ALA A 45 4.50 20.28 -5.92
C ALA A 45 3.50 21.20 -6.64
N THR A 46 3.46 21.14 -7.97
CA THR A 46 2.55 21.92 -8.80
C THR A 46 1.09 21.62 -8.47
N ALA A 47 0.70 20.35 -8.36
CA ALA A 47 -0.65 19.95 -8.00
C ALA A 47 -1.05 20.39 -6.59
N ALA A 48 -0.10 20.39 -5.65
CA ALA A 48 -0.32 20.90 -4.29
C ALA A 48 -0.24 22.44 -4.15
N GLY A 49 -0.04 23.16 -5.27
CA GLY A 49 0.04 24.62 -5.29
C GLY A 49 1.27 25.16 -4.55
N VAL A 50 2.37 24.41 -4.52
CA VAL A 50 3.64 24.84 -3.92
C VAL A 50 4.78 24.82 -4.90
N HIS A 51 5.76 25.69 -4.69
CA HIS A 51 7.01 25.62 -5.42
C HIS A 51 7.81 24.38 -4.99
N VAL A 52 8.46 23.69 -5.94
CA VAL A 52 9.20 22.43 -5.69
C VAL A 52 10.28 22.57 -4.62
N SER A 53 10.98 23.72 -4.55
CA SER A 53 11.97 23.98 -3.50
C SER A 53 11.37 24.11 -2.10
N GLY A 54 10.08 24.44 -2.01
CA GLY A 54 9.32 24.52 -0.76
C GLY A 54 8.92 23.15 -0.20
N VAL A 55 8.86 22.11 -1.05
CA VAL A 55 8.49 20.74 -0.63
C VAL A 55 9.49 20.16 0.36
N ARG A 56 10.79 20.52 0.23
CA ARG A 56 11.87 20.07 1.12
C ARG A 56 11.70 20.42 2.60
N ARG A 57 10.76 21.32 2.94
CA ARG A 57 10.39 21.64 4.33
C ARG A 57 9.45 20.60 4.97
N TYR A 58 8.86 19.73 4.15
CA TYR A 58 7.85 18.75 4.52
C TYR A 58 8.31 17.33 4.23
N PHE A 59 8.93 17.11 3.06
CA PHE A 59 9.45 15.82 2.62
C PHE A 59 10.77 16.02 1.89
N GLY A 60 11.76 15.17 2.17
CA GLY A 60 13.09 15.20 1.56
C GLY A 60 13.10 14.80 0.08
N SER A 61 12.20 13.91 -0.33
CA SER A 61 12.08 13.40 -1.69
C SER A 61 10.65 12.96 -2.04
N ARG A 62 10.44 12.57 -3.31
CA ARG A 62 9.20 11.91 -3.74
C ARG A 62 9.06 10.53 -3.09
N GLU A 63 10.18 9.86 -2.93
CA GLU A 63 10.26 8.52 -2.37
C GLU A 63 9.84 8.53 -0.90
N GLU A 64 10.20 9.57 -0.15
CA GLU A 64 9.71 9.78 1.22
C GLU A 64 8.19 9.98 1.28
N ILE A 65 7.61 10.75 0.33
CA ILE A 65 6.15 10.92 0.22
C ILE A 65 5.46 9.57 0.00
N TYR A 66 5.94 8.78 -0.95
CA TYR A 66 5.34 7.49 -1.26
C TYR A 66 5.59 6.43 -0.18
N LEU A 67 6.70 6.50 0.54
CA LEU A 67 6.95 5.60 1.68
C LEU A 67 6.01 5.92 2.85
N ARG A 68 5.71 7.21 3.08
CA ARG A 68 4.68 7.63 4.05
C ARG A 68 3.28 7.17 3.64
N LEU A 69 2.93 7.26 2.36
CA LEU A 69 1.67 6.72 1.83
C LEU A 69 1.61 5.19 1.98
N ALA A 70 2.71 4.48 1.73
CA ALA A 70 2.75 3.03 1.91
C ALA A 70 2.48 2.61 3.36
N ALA A 71 3.00 3.35 4.35
CA ALA A 71 2.67 3.10 5.76
C ALA A 71 1.17 3.30 6.05
N GLN A 72 0.56 4.36 5.50
CA GLN A 72 -0.88 4.63 5.65
C GLN A 72 -1.74 3.53 5.02
N GLU A 73 -1.34 3.03 3.85
CA GLU A 73 -2.04 1.94 3.18
C GLU A 73 -1.90 0.60 3.91
N TRP A 74 -0.74 0.32 4.51
CA TRP A 74 -0.54 -0.83 5.40
C TRP A 74 -1.51 -0.81 6.58
N ASP A 75 -1.58 0.31 7.30
CA ASP A 75 -2.49 0.49 8.44
C ASP A 75 -3.97 0.40 8.02
N SER A 76 -4.33 1.05 6.90
CA SER A 76 -5.69 0.99 6.34
C SER A 76 -6.10 -0.43 5.94
N TRP A 77 -5.19 -1.19 5.33
CA TRP A 77 -5.46 -2.58 4.95
C TRP A 77 -5.59 -3.48 6.18
N ALA A 78 -4.68 -3.34 7.14
CA ALA A 78 -4.75 -4.07 8.40
C ALA A 78 -6.05 -3.84 9.15
N SER A 79 -6.47 -2.59 9.25
CA SER A 79 -7.74 -2.20 9.91
C SER A 79 -8.95 -2.82 9.23
N ALA A 80 -9.04 -2.76 7.90
CA ALA A 80 -10.19 -3.31 7.18
C ALA A 80 -10.26 -4.84 7.25
N VAL A 81 -9.12 -5.53 7.20
CA VAL A 81 -9.08 -6.99 7.38
C VAL A 81 -9.48 -7.36 8.80
N ALA A 82 -8.95 -6.65 9.82
CA ALA A 82 -9.31 -6.89 11.20
C ALA A 82 -10.81 -6.66 11.47
N GLU A 83 -11.38 -5.59 10.92
CA GLU A 83 -12.82 -5.31 11.00
C GLU A 83 -13.66 -6.41 10.32
N ALA A 84 -13.28 -6.81 9.11
CA ALA A 84 -14.00 -7.84 8.35
C ALA A 84 -13.90 -9.26 8.95
N LEU A 85 -12.91 -9.49 9.82
CA LEU A 85 -12.70 -10.74 10.56
C LEU A 85 -13.24 -10.69 12.00
N ALA A 86 -13.62 -9.53 12.51
CA ALA A 86 -14.04 -9.37 13.90
C ALA A 86 -15.21 -10.31 14.25
N GLY A 87 -15.00 -11.17 15.27
CA GLY A 87 -15.99 -12.12 15.76
C GLY A 87 -16.24 -13.33 14.85
N ARG A 88 -15.46 -13.51 13.78
CA ARG A 88 -15.51 -14.70 12.93
C ARG A 88 -14.55 -15.75 13.46
N HIS A 89 -14.93 -17.01 13.32
CA HIS A 89 -14.14 -18.17 13.71
C HIS A 89 -14.24 -19.24 12.62
N ASP A 90 -13.23 -20.11 12.56
CA ASP A 90 -13.15 -21.21 11.59
C ASP A 90 -13.39 -20.77 10.13
N VAL A 91 -12.87 -19.58 9.77
CA VAL A 91 -13.06 -19.03 8.42
C VAL A 91 -12.40 -19.95 7.39
N PRO A 92 -13.16 -20.47 6.40
CA PRO A 92 -12.63 -21.32 5.35
C PRO A 92 -11.54 -20.62 4.53
N ALA A 93 -10.59 -21.41 4.01
CA ALA A 93 -9.48 -20.89 3.20
C ALA A 93 -9.95 -20.06 1.98
N VAL A 94 -11.02 -20.49 1.31
CA VAL A 94 -11.59 -19.76 0.16
C VAL A 94 -12.17 -18.40 0.58
N ASP A 95 -12.91 -18.35 1.69
CA ASP A 95 -13.51 -17.11 2.20
C ASP A 95 -12.44 -16.12 2.68
N LEU A 96 -11.36 -16.62 3.29
CA LEU A 96 -10.22 -15.79 3.67
C LEU A 96 -9.49 -15.26 2.42
N ALA A 97 -9.27 -16.11 1.41
CA ALA A 97 -8.63 -15.70 0.16
C ALA A 97 -9.43 -14.60 -0.56
N ASP A 98 -10.75 -14.75 -0.63
CA ASP A 98 -11.65 -13.78 -1.24
C ASP A 98 -11.65 -12.46 -0.46
N LEU A 99 -11.70 -12.51 0.88
CA LEU A 99 -11.63 -11.33 1.74
C LEU A 99 -10.31 -10.57 1.55
N LEU A 100 -9.17 -11.26 1.64
CA LEU A 100 -7.86 -10.62 1.51
C LEU A 100 -7.65 -10.06 0.10
N SER A 101 -8.07 -10.79 -0.94
CA SER A 101 -7.95 -10.34 -2.33
C SER A 101 -8.88 -9.18 -2.64
N GLY A 102 -10.11 -9.20 -2.11
CA GLY A 102 -11.08 -8.12 -2.26
C GLY A 102 -10.61 -6.82 -1.59
N THR A 103 -10.16 -6.92 -0.34
CA THR A 103 -9.64 -5.74 0.39
C THR A 103 -8.38 -5.15 -0.26
N LEU A 104 -7.52 -5.97 -0.89
CA LEU A 104 -6.40 -5.46 -1.68
C LEU A 104 -6.85 -4.83 -3.01
N ALA A 105 -7.85 -5.40 -3.69
CA ALA A 105 -8.39 -4.84 -4.93
C ALA A 105 -9.06 -3.47 -4.74
N GLU A 106 -9.60 -3.21 -3.56
CA GLU A 106 -10.11 -1.89 -3.16
C GLU A 106 -9.01 -0.86 -2.91
N ARG A 107 -7.74 -1.29 -2.86
CA ARG A 107 -6.55 -0.47 -2.56
C ARG A 107 -5.57 -0.47 -3.73
N PRO A 108 -5.94 0.15 -4.87
CA PRO A 108 -5.10 0.18 -6.07
C PRO A 108 -3.74 0.83 -5.82
N LEU A 109 -3.70 1.94 -5.06
CA LEU A 109 -2.46 2.62 -4.71
C LEU A 109 -1.54 1.73 -3.88
N PHE A 110 -2.08 1.01 -2.90
CA PHE A 110 -1.29 0.08 -2.10
C PHE A 110 -0.66 -1.00 -2.97
N CYS A 111 -1.46 -1.64 -3.83
CA CYS A 111 -0.99 -2.65 -4.75
C CYS A 111 0.10 -2.12 -5.70
N ASP A 112 -0.03 -0.87 -6.16
CA ASP A 112 0.99 -0.20 -6.98
C ASP A 112 2.28 0.10 -6.18
N LEU A 113 2.17 0.48 -4.91
CA LEU A 113 3.31 0.80 -4.04
C LEU A 113 4.13 -0.43 -3.63
N LEU A 114 3.49 -1.58 -3.39
CA LEU A 114 4.14 -2.80 -2.88
C LEU A 114 5.44 -3.19 -3.60
N PRO A 115 5.52 -3.25 -4.95
CA PRO A 115 6.78 -3.56 -5.63
C PRO A 115 7.80 -2.43 -5.53
N HIS A 116 7.37 -1.17 -5.45
CA HIS A 116 8.26 0.00 -5.39
C HIS A 116 8.96 0.14 -4.04
N VAL A 117 8.31 -0.26 -2.95
CA VAL A 117 8.86 -0.18 -1.58
C VAL A 117 10.28 -0.80 -1.50
N PRO A 118 10.48 -2.10 -1.76
CA PRO A 118 11.80 -2.73 -1.63
C PRO A 118 12.75 -2.44 -2.81
N LEU A 119 12.23 -2.07 -3.98
CA LEU A 119 13.03 -1.87 -5.19
C LEU A 119 13.56 -0.45 -5.35
N THR A 120 12.88 0.54 -4.78
CA THR A 120 13.21 1.95 -4.99
C THR A 120 13.03 2.77 -3.73
N LEU A 121 11.84 2.78 -3.11
CA LEU A 121 11.52 3.77 -2.07
C LEU A 121 12.45 3.66 -0.86
N GLU A 122 12.69 2.44 -0.34
CA GLU A 122 13.59 2.22 0.81
C GLU A 122 15.06 2.52 0.51
N ARG A 123 15.46 2.56 -0.77
CA ARG A 123 16.86 2.73 -1.18
C ARG A 123 17.24 4.19 -1.37
N GLU A 124 16.25 5.05 -1.61
CA GLU A 124 16.43 6.45 -2.00
C GLU A 124 16.08 7.44 -0.88
N VAL A 125 15.84 6.96 0.34
CA VAL A 125 15.55 7.78 1.52
C VAL A 125 16.54 7.51 2.66
N PRO A 126 16.67 8.43 3.63
CA PRO A 126 17.53 8.22 4.79
C PRO A 126 17.12 6.97 5.61
N GLN A 127 18.09 6.34 6.25
CA GLN A 127 17.85 5.13 7.07
C GLN A 127 16.82 5.35 8.19
N GLU A 128 16.75 6.56 8.75
CA GLU A 128 15.75 6.89 9.77
C GLU A 128 14.33 6.81 9.21
N THR A 129 14.11 7.36 8.01
CA THR A 129 12.83 7.29 7.31
C THR A 129 12.44 5.84 6.99
N VAL A 130 13.40 5.01 6.59
CA VAL A 130 13.16 3.57 6.39
C VAL A 130 12.77 2.91 7.70
N ARG A 131 13.45 3.22 8.80
CA ARG A 131 13.15 2.64 10.12
C ARG A 131 11.73 2.99 10.57
N GLU A 132 11.34 4.27 10.48
CA GLU A 132 10.00 4.73 10.82
C GLU A 132 8.94 3.95 10.01
N PHE A 133 9.13 3.86 8.68
CA PHE A 133 8.24 3.08 7.82
C PHE A 133 8.17 1.59 8.21
N LYS A 134 9.31 0.94 8.49
CA LYS A 134 9.34 -0.48 8.84
C LYS A 134 8.63 -0.76 10.16
N LEU A 135 8.71 0.14 11.13
CA LEU A 135 7.99 0.02 12.39
C LEU A 135 6.48 0.17 12.17
N ASP A 136 6.05 1.19 11.42
CA ASP A 136 4.63 1.37 11.06
C ASP A 136 4.07 0.14 10.31
N ALA A 137 4.82 -0.39 9.34
CA ALA A 137 4.44 -1.58 8.60
C ALA A 137 4.42 -2.85 9.48
N LEU A 138 5.32 -2.97 10.46
CA LEU A 138 5.35 -4.09 11.39
C LEU A 138 4.14 -4.09 12.32
N ASP A 139 3.69 -2.92 12.78
CA ASP A 139 2.48 -2.79 13.60
C ASP A 139 1.23 -3.21 12.83
N ALA A 140 1.14 -2.82 11.55
CA ALA A 140 0.08 -3.26 10.64
C ALA A 140 0.11 -4.78 10.39
N VAL A 141 1.30 -5.35 10.14
CA VAL A 141 1.48 -6.80 10.00
C VAL A 141 1.08 -7.53 11.27
N THR A 142 1.42 -7.01 12.45
CA THR A 142 1.03 -7.58 13.74
C THR A 142 -0.49 -7.59 13.91
N THR A 143 -1.16 -6.51 13.50
CA THR A 143 -2.63 -6.40 13.53
C THR A 143 -3.29 -7.42 12.61
N LEU A 144 -2.82 -7.52 11.36
CA LEU A 144 -3.27 -8.54 10.40
C LEU A 144 -3.07 -9.95 10.96
N ALA A 145 -1.87 -10.21 11.48
CA ALA A 145 -1.49 -11.53 11.93
C ALA A 145 -2.35 -11.98 13.12
N GLY A 146 -2.63 -11.08 14.06
CA GLY A 146 -3.56 -11.33 15.16
C GLY A 146 -4.98 -11.62 14.68
N ALA A 147 -5.52 -10.80 13.77
CA ALA A 147 -6.89 -10.98 13.26
C ALA A 147 -7.07 -12.31 12.50
N ILE A 148 -6.13 -12.65 11.62
CA ILE A 148 -6.18 -13.89 10.83
C ILE A 148 -5.99 -15.12 11.72
N THR A 149 -5.04 -15.08 12.65
CA THR A 149 -4.80 -16.19 13.60
C THR A 149 -6.02 -16.42 14.50
N ALA A 150 -6.70 -15.36 14.96
CA ALA A 150 -7.90 -15.49 15.80
C ALA A 150 -9.12 -16.06 15.05
N SER A 151 -9.12 -15.98 13.72
CA SER A 151 -10.28 -16.35 12.88
C SER A 151 -10.08 -17.66 12.12
N THR A 152 -8.91 -18.29 12.23
CA THR A 152 -8.53 -19.49 11.46
C THR A 152 -7.71 -20.47 12.30
N ALA A 153 -7.43 -21.65 11.74
CA ALA A 153 -6.55 -22.65 12.35
C ALA A 153 -5.05 -22.46 11.99
N LEU A 154 -4.68 -21.35 11.35
CA LEU A 154 -3.30 -21.09 10.93
C LEU A 154 -2.41 -20.73 12.12
N THR A 155 -1.15 -21.14 12.09
CA THR A 155 -0.15 -20.66 13.04
C THR A 155 0.28 -19.25 12.69
N ILE A 156 0.81 -18.51 13.68
CA ILE A 156 1.33 -17.16 13.46
C ILE A 156 2.42 -17.10 12.37
N GLU A 157 3.27 -18.13 12.28
CA GLU A 157 4.31 -18.26 11.25
C GLU A 157 3.69 -18.38 9.84
N GLN A 158 2.69 -19.25 9.69
CA GLN A 158 1.96 -19.43 8.44
C GLN A 158 1.24 -18.14 8.01
N VAL A 159 0.73 -17.38 8.97
CA VAL A 159 0.07 -16.10 8.70
C VAL A 159 1.08 -15.04 8.25
N HIS A 160 2.27 -14.98 8.83
CA HIS A 160 3.33 -14.10 8.32
C HIS A 160 3.76 -14.46 6.90
N ASP A 161 3.94 -15.75 6.60
CA ASP A 161 4.23 -16.22 5.24
C ASP A 161 3.11 -15.87 4.26
N LEU A 162 1.85 -16.03 4.68
CA LEU A 162 0.68 -15.64 3.90
C LEU A 162 0.68 -14.14 3.59
N ILE A 163 0.90 -13.28 4.59
CA ILE A 163 0.94 -11.82 4.41
C ILE A 163 2.07 -11.41 3.46
N ALA A 164 3.25 -12.00 3.63
CA ALA A 164 4.39 -11.74 2.73
C ALA A 164 4.09 -12.20 1.29
N ALA A 165 3.54 -13.41 1.12
CA ALA A 165 3.22 -13.96 -0.18
C ALA A 165 2.11 -13.18 -0.90
N ILE A 166 1.01 -12.86 -0.21
CA ILE A 166 -0.12 -12.16 -0.82
C ILE A 166 0.25 -10.74 -1.24
N THR A 167 1.05 -10.03 -0.44
CA THR A 167 1.49 -8.67 -0.80
C THR A 167 2.48 -8.69 -1.97
N ALA A 168 3.40 -9.67 -2.02
CA ALA A 168 4.27 -9.85 -3.18
C ALA A 168 3.49 -10.19 -4.46
N LEU A 169 2.49 -11.08 -4.36
CA LEU A 169 1.62 -11.46 -5.47
C LEU A 169 0.75 -10.28 -5.93
N ALA A 170 0.12 -9.56 -5.00
CA ALA A 170 -0.71 -8.41 -5.30
C ALA A 170 0.11 -7.32 -6.01
N GLY A 171 1.29 -6.99 -5.49
CA GLY A 171 2.17 -6.02 -6.15
C GLY A 171 2.52 -6.40 -7.57
N SER A 172 2.92 -7.67 -7.79
CA SER A 172 3.33 -8.15 -9.12
C SER A 172 2.14 -8.24 -10.09
N LEU A 173 1.02 -8.80 -9.65
CA LEU A 173 -0.18 -8.94 -10.48
C LEU A 173 -0.80 -7.58 -10.82
N TRP A 174 -0.69 -6.59 -9.92
CA TRP A 174 -1.17 -5.23 -10.19
C TRP A 174 -0.43 -4.59 -11.37
N GLN A 175 0.91 -4.69 -11.39
CA GLN A 175 1.72 -4.17 -12.49
C GLN A 175 1.45 -4.88 -13.82
N ILE A 176 1.13 -6.18 -13.78
CA ILE A 176 0.78 -6.97 -14.98
C ILE A 176 -0.61 -6.57 -15.50
N ALA A 177 -1.57 -6.38 -14.59
CA ALA A 177 -2.95 -6.03 -14.92
C ALA A 177 -3.11 -4.57 -15.39
N HIS A 178 -2.20 -3.68 -14.96
CA HIS A 178 -2.23 -2.24 -15.28
C HIS A 178 -0.96 -1.79 -16.01
N PRO A 179 -0.71 -2.31 -17.23
CA PRO A 179 0.49 -1.96 -17.97
C PRO A 179 0.42 -0.50 -18.46
N PRO A 180 1.57 0.14 -18.75
CA PRO A 180 1.60 1.45 -19.40
C PRO A 180 0.86 1.43 -20.75
N GLN A 181 0.33 2.58 -21.17
CA GLN A 181 -0.53 2.70 -22.36
C GLN A 181 0.09 2.12 -23.64
N THR A 182 1.42 2.18 -23.78
CA THR A 182 2.14 1.58 -24.91
C THR A 182 1.99 0.06 -24.98
N LEU A 183 2.03 -0.63 -23.83
CA LEU A 183 1.82 -2.08 -23.75
C LEU A 183 0.34 -2.45 -23.79
N ALA A 184 -0.54 -1.64 -23.17
CA ALA A 184 -1.99 -1.84 -23.28
C ALA A 184 -2.44 -1.83 -24.75
N THR A 185 -1.98 -0.82 -25.51
CA THR A 185 -2.27 -0.70 -26.96
C THR A 185 -1.75 -1.92 -27.74
N LEU A 186 -0.57 -2.43 -27.39
CA LEU A 186 -0.01 -3.64 -28.03
C LEU A 186 -0.87 -4.89 -27.73
N TYR A 187 -1.33 -5.06 -26.49
CA TYR A 187 -2.15 -6.21 -26.09
C TYR A 187 -3.54 -6.18 -26.73
N GLU A 188 -4.10 -4.99 -26.97
CA GLU A 188 -5.36 -4.80 -27.69
C GLU A 188 -5.22 -5.15 -29.19
N GLN A 189 -4.05 -4.90 -29.78
CA GLN A 189 -3.81 -5.12 -31.22
C GLN A 189 -3.50 -6.57 -31.58
N ASP A 190 -2.94 -7.38 -30.65
CA ASP A 190 -2.59 -8.78 -30.89
C ASP A 190 -3.37 -9.73 -29.96
N PRO A 191 -4.39 -10.44 -30.46
CA PRO A 191 -5.19 -11.37 -29.66
C PRO A 191 -4.38 -12.48 -28.96
N ARG A 192 -3.18 -12.81 -29.46
CA ARG A 192 -2.29 -13.80 -28.82
C ARG A 192 -1.72 -13.28 -27.49
N LEU A 193 -1.68 -11.96 -27.32
CA LEU A 193 -1.21 -11.27 -26.12
C LEU A 193 -2.34 -10.93 -25.15
N ALA A 194 -3.59 -11.26 -25.47
CA ALA A 194 -4.75 -10.91 -24.65
C ALA A 194 -4.66 -11.48 -23.22
N HIS A 195 -3.92 -12.57 -22.99
CA HIS A 195 -3.73 -13.17 -21.66
C HIS A 195 -2.67 -12.44 -20.82
N ALA A 196 -1.92 -11.50 -21.42
CA ALA A 196 -0.89 -10.73 -20.72
C ALA A 196 -1.51 -9.70 -19.76
N ALA A 197 -2.60 -9.03 -20.17
CA ALA A 197 -3.46 -8.28 -19.26
C ALA A 197 -4.45 -9.27 -18.63
N SER A 198 -4.40 -9.43 -17.32
CA SER A 198 -5.18 -10.46 -16.63
C SER A 198 -6.02 -9.85 -15.52
N ASP A 199 -7.19 -10.43 -15.28
CA ASP A 199 -8.06 -9.99 -14.18
C ASP A 199 -7.34 -10.15 -12.84
N PHE A 200 -7.06 -9.00 -12.20
CA PHE A 200 -6.29 -8.91 -10.95
C PHE A 200 -6.93 -9.72 -9.82
N THR A 201 -8.15 -9.36 -9.42
CA THR A 201 -8.83 -9.93 -8.24
C THR A 201 -9.09 -11.43 -8.37
N PRO A 202 -9.70 -11.94 -9.47
CA PRO A 202 -9.96 -13.37 -9.59
C PRO A 202 -8.69 -14.20 -9.63
N ARG A 203 -7.59 -13.69 -10.21
CA ARG A 203 -6.32 -14.39 -10.22
C ARG A 203 -5.67 -14.42 -8.84
N LEU A 204 -5.66 -13.29 -8.14
CA LEU A 204 -5.11 -13.21 -6.78
C LEU A 204 -5.86 -14.16 -5.84
N ALA A 205 -7.19 -14.14 -5.84
CA ALA A 205 -8.02 -15.02 -5.01
C ALA A 205 -7.73 -16.51 -5.24
N ARG A 206 -7.59 -16.95 -6.50
CA ARG A 206 -7.23 -18.35 -6.82
C ARG A 206 -5.85 -18.74 -6.29
N LEU A 207 -4.85 -17.87 -6.46
CA LEU A 207 -3.48 -18.16 -6.00
C LEU A 207 -3.40 -18.19 -4.48
N VAL A 208 -4.07 -17.27 -3.80
CA VAL A 208 -4.14 -17.21 -2.33
C VAL A 208 -4.90 -18.42 -1.78
N THR A 209 -6.00 -18.83 -2.42
CA THR A 209 -6.72 -20.06 -2.06
C THR A 209 -5.81 -21.28 -2.15
N ALA A 210 -5.04 -21.40 -3.24
CA ALA A 210 -4.09 -22.49 -3.42
C ALA A 210 -2.99 -22.49 -2.35
N LEU A 211 -2.47 -21.32 -1.98
CA LEU A 211 -1.51 -21.16 -0.90
C LEU A 211 -2.10 -21.61 0.45
N LEU A 212 -3.27 -21.07 0.82
CA LEU A 212 -3.95 -21.39 2.07
C LEU A 212 -4.31 -22.88 2.19
N THR A 213 -4.70 -23.52 1.08
CA THR A 213 -5.03 -24.96 1.05
C THR A 213 -3.78 -25.83 1.12
N GLY A 214 -2.63 -25.33 0.63
CA GLY A 214 -1.36 -26.04 0.65
C GLY A 214 -0.58 -25.92 1.96
N LEU A 215 -0.93 -24.97 2.83
CA LEU A 215 -0.32 -24.83 4.15
C LEU A 215 -0.76 -26.02 5.04
N PRO A 216 0.18 -26.73 5.69
CA PRO A 216 -0.17 -27.86 6.54
C PRO A 216 -1.01 -27.37 7.72
N THR A 217 -2.20 -27.90 7.92
CA THR A 217 -2.95 -27.65 9.17
C THR A 217 -2.09 -28.10 10.34
N ALA A 218 -1.96 -27.25 11.38
CA ALA A 218 -1.29 -27.64 12.61
C ALA A 218 -1.93 -28.95 13.11
N GLY A 219 -1.14 -30.02 13.14
CA GLY A 219 -1.54 -31.34 13.61
C GLY A 219 -1.67 -31.41 15.12
#